data_AF-A0A965GU87-F1
#
_entry.id   AF-A0A965GU87-F1
#
_cell.length_a   1.000
_cell.length_b   1.000
_cell.length_c   1.000
_cell.angle_alpha   90.00
_cell.angle_beta   90.00
_cell.angle_gamma   90.00
#
_symmetry.space_group_name_H-M   'P 1'
#
loop_
_entity.id
_entity.type
_entity.pdbx_description
1 polymer ?
#
loop_
_entity_poly.entity_id
_entity_poly.type
_entity_poly.pdbx_seq_one_letter_code
_entity_poly.pdbx_strand_id
1 'polypeptide(L)'
;MAAGLGFKTFNTGDVLSAADVNGYLMQGVLVFADAAARDAAITSPQEGQFAYTKDTNGLWYYSGSAWVASGATGDIEGVTAGTGISGGGTSGTVTITNSMATAIDAKGDLIVGTGADTFSRLAVGTNNYVLTADSAEATGLKWAAASSGGFTTAIFHDAKSDTTAGGTFTSGAWRTRDLNTSQFNNITSCSLSSNQITLPAGTYQIWGFAPAFNVNRHQARFYNITDSTVTILGMSSYTRSGANAQTGYASIQGAFTIAGTKTFEFQHRCETTGSSNGFGVSADLGSGEIYAQLTISKVA
;
A
#
# COMPACT_ATOMS: atom_id res chain seq x y z
N MET A 1 4.41 -48.72 61.64
CA MET A 1 2.97 -48.40 61.85
C MET A 1 2.16 -49.55 61.25
N ALA A 2 0.93 -49.82 61.72
CA ALA A 2 0.11 -50.85 61.07
C ALA A 2 -0.39 -50.33 59.70
N ALA A 3 -0.69 -51.23 58.76
CA ALA A 3 -1.33 -50.86 57.50
C ALA A 3 -2.69 -50.21 57.76
N GLY A 4 -3.02 -49.16 57.01
CA GLY A 4 -4.33 -48.53 57.09
C GLY A 4 -5.41 -49.52 56.69
N LEU A 5 -6.36 -49.76 57.59
CA LEU A 5 -7.48 -50.69 57.38
C LEU A 5 -8.74 -49.97 56.86
N GLY A 6 -8.66 -48.67 56.58
CA GLY A 6 -9.79 -47.85 56.13
C GLY A 6 -10.72 -47.46 57.28
N PHE A 7 -11.96 -47.95 57.26
CA PHE A 7 -13.05 -47.56 58.16
C PHE A 7 -13.63 -48.76 58.92
N LYS A 8 -14.00 -48.54 60.19
CA LYS A 8 -14.71 -49.52 61.03
C LYS A 8 -15.84 -48.83 61.79
N THR A 9 -17.04 -49.40 61.73
CA THR A 9 -18.15 -49.02 62.63
C THR A 9 -18.01 -49.82 63.92
N PHE A 10 -17.75 -49.12 65.02
CA PHE A 10 -17.68 -49.74 66.35
C PHE A 10 -19.08 -49.81 66.98
N ASN A 11 -19.43 -50.96 67.55
CA ASN A 11 -20.65 -51.13 68.33
C ASN A 11 -20.38 -50.92 69.83
N THR A 12 -21.44 -50.59 70.57
CA THR A 12 -21.35 -50.49 72.03
C THR A 12 -20.92 -51.82 72.64
N GLY A 13 -19.83 -51.80 73.41
CA GLY A 13 -19.26 -52.99 74.05
C GLY A 13 -18.12 -53.66 73.27
N ASP A 14 -17.81 -53.18 72.05
CA ASP A 14 -16.65 -53.69 71.30
C ASP A 14 -15.34 -53.39 72.04
N VAL A 15 -14.48 -54.40 72.15
CA VAL A 15 -13.13 -54.24 72.71
C VAL A 15 -12.25 -53.57 71.67
N LEU A 16 -11.74 -52.37 72.00
CA LEU A 16 -10.82 -51.64 71.15
C LEU A 16 -9.42 -52.26 71.22
N SER A 17 -9.09 -53.09 70.24
CA SER A 17 -7.78 -53.75 70.18
C SER A 17 -6.68 -52.80 69.73
N ALA A 18 -5.42 -53.11 70.06
CA ALA A 18 -4.26 -52.36 69.55
C ALA A 18 -4.18 -52.37 68.01
N ALA A 19 -4.62 -53.47 67.39
CA ALA A 19 -4.72 -53.56 65.93
C ALA A 19 -5.77 -52.58 65.38
N ASP A 20 -6.91 -52.44 66.07
CA ASP A 20 -7.94 -51.49 65.67
C ASP A 20 -7.49 -50.03 65.83
N VAL A 21 -6.77 -49.72 66.91
CA VAL A 21 -6.22 -48.37 67.13
C VAL A 21 -5.21 -48.01 66.05
N ASN A 22 -4.21 -48.88 65.83
CA ASN A 22 -3.14 -48.62 64.87
C ASN A 22 -3.60 -48.70 63.41
N GLY A 23 -4.57 -49.57 63.13
CA GLY A 23 -5.04 -49.87 61.79
C GLY A 23 -6.20 -48.99 61.34
N TYR A 24 -7.15 -48.61 62.20
CA TYR A 24 -8.30 -47.78 61.82
C TYR A 24 -8.20 -46.34 62.35
N LEU A 25 -7.83 -46.15 63.61
CA LEU A 25 -7.96 -44.84 64.28
C LEU A 25 -6.74 -43.93 64.09
N MET A 26 -5.56 -44.48 63.80
CA MET A 26 -4.31 -43.71 63.62
C MET A 26 -3.99 -43.35 62.15
N GLN A 27 -4.97 -43.39 61.25
CA GLN A 27 -4.81 -43.05 59.82
C GLN A 27 -4.93 -41.54 59.49
N GLY A 28 -4.80 -40.64 60.48
CA GLY A 28 -4.86 -39.20 60.27
C GLY A 28 -3.58 -38.61 59.65
N VAL A 29 -3.63 -37.32 59.27
CA VAL A 29 -2.43 -36.59 58.83
C VAL A 29 -1.59 -36.24 60.05
N LEU A 30 -0.47 -36.93 60.20
CA LEU A 30 0.44 -36.70 61.32
C LEU A 30 1.28 -35.45 61.10
N VAL A 31 1.36 -34.58 62.11
CA VAL A 31 2.01 -33.27 62.00
C VAL A 31 3.39 -33.29 62.67
N PHE A 32 4.42 -32.94 61.91
CA PHE A 32 5.82 -32.92 62.36
C PHE A 32 6.44 -31.53 62.22
N ALA A 33 7.54 -31.29 62.92
CA ALA A 33 8.29 -30.04 62.80
C ALA A 33 8.87 -29.88 61.38
N ASP A 34 9.55 -30.91 60.90
CA ASP A 34 10.24 -30.98 59.61
C ASP A 34 10.29 -32.43 59.09
N ALA A 35 10.89 -32.64 57.92
CA ALA A 35 11.02 -33.96 57.30
C ALA A 35 11.93 -34.92 58.09
N ALA A 36 12.99 -34.43 58.74
CA ALA A 36 13.88 -35.28 59.53
C ALA A 36 13.19 -35.82 60.78
N ALA A 37 12.38 -34.98 61.45
CA ALA A 37 11.55 -35.36 62.57
C ALA A 37 10.47 -36.39 62.16
N ARG A 38 9.87 -36.22 60.97
CA ARG A 38 8.93 -37.21 60.40
C ARG A 38 9.62 -38.55 60.16
N ASP A 39 10.77 -38.55 59.48
CA ASP A 39 11.47 -39.77 59.07
C ASP A 39 12.04 -40.53 60.28
N ALA A 40 12.47 -39.81 61.32
CA ALA A 40 12.87 -40.42 62.60
C ALA A 40 11.68 -41.02 63.38
N ALA A 41 10.51 -40.37 63.35
CA ALA A 41 9.33 -40.83 64.07
C ALA A 41 8.62 -42.00 63.36
N ILE A 42 8.68 -42.05 62.02
CA ILE A 42 8.02 -43.08 61.22
C ILE A 42 9.07 -43.99 60.59
N THR A 43 9.52 -44.97 61.38
CA THR A 43 10.57 -45.93 60.97
C THR A 43 10.09 -47.04 60.03
N SER A 44 8.78 -47.21 59.90
CA SER A 44 8.14 -48.18 58.99
C SER A 44 6.84 -47.59 58.46
N PRO A 45 6.93 -46.65 57.49
CA PRO A 45 5.78 -46.04 56.84
C PRO A 45 5.05 -47.04 55.94
N GLN A 46 3.78 -46.79 55.66
CA GLN A 46 2.94 -47.62 54.79
C GLN A 46 2.52 -46.81 53.56
N GLU A 47 2.38 -47.47 52.41
CA GLU A 47 1.92 -46.80 51.18
C GLU A 47 0.57 -46.10 51.41
N GLY A 48 0.44 -44.86 50.91
CA GLY A 48 -0.74 -44.03 51.09
C GLY A 48 -0.81 -43.28 52.43
N GLN A 49 0.15 -43.47 53.34
CA GLN A 49 0.19 -42.74 54.60
C GLN A 49 0.50 -41.24 54.38
N PHE A 50 -0.26 -40.34 55.02
CA PHE A 50 -0.05 -38.89 54.94
C PHE A 50 0.67 -38.31 56.16
N ALA A 51 1.43 -37.24 55.94
CA ALA A 51 2.08 -36.46 56.97
C ALA A 51 2.13 -34.97 56.58
N TYR A 52 2.19 -34.07 57.55
CA TYR A 52 2.36 -32.64 57.35
C TYR A 52 3.62 -32.15 58.07
N THR A 53 4.43 -31.32 57.42
CA THR A 53 5.62 -30.70 58.02
C THR A 53 5.44 -29.18 58.13
N LYS A 54 5.66 -28.64 59.34
CA LYS A 54 5.39 -27.23 59.65
C LYS A 54 6.45 -26.27 59.09
N ASP A 55 7.69 -26.72 58.95
CA ASP A 55 8.81 -25.94 58.41
C ASP A 55 8.55 -25.41 56.99
N THR A 56 7.84 -26.19 56.18
CA THR A 56 7.58 -25.91 54.75
C THR A 56 6.10 -25.81 54.44
N ASN A 57 5.23 -25.91 55.45
CA ASN A 57 3.78 -26.10 55.27
C ASN A 57 3.44 -27.22 54.26
N GLY A 58 4.25 -28.28 54.25
CA GLY A 58 4.19 -29.34 53.25
C GLY A 58 3.26 -30.47 53.67
N LEU A 59 2.29 -30.81 52.83
CA LEU A 59 1.54 -32.08 52.92
C LEU A 59 2.27 -33.14 52.09
N TRP A 60 2.54 -34.30 52.70
CA TRP A 60 3.30 -35.42 52.14
C TRP A 60 2.45 -36.69 52.14
N TYR A 61 2.73 -37.59 51.21
CA TYR A 61 2.24 -38.97 51.23
C TYR A 61 3.41 -39.95 51.01
N TYR A 62 3.33 -41.15 51.58
CA TYR A 62 4.33 -42.20 51.35
C TYR A 62 3.94 -43.05 50.14
N SER A 63 4.83 -43.16 49.14
CA SER A 63 4.58 -43.86 47.87
C SER A 63 4.77 -45.38 47.91
N GLY A 64 5.03 -45.93 49.10
CA GLY A 64 5.48 -47.32 49.25
C GLY A 64 7.00 -47.49 49.20
N SER A 65 7.74 -46.44 48.80
CA SER A 65 9.22 -46.43 48.83
C SER A 65 9.82 -45.16 49.42
N ALA A 66 9.17 -44.01 49.28
CA ALA A 66 9.65 -42.73 49.80
C ALA A 66 8.50 -41.80 50.19
N TRP A 67 8.81 -40.78 50.99
CA TRP A 67 7.90 -39.66 51.22
C TRP A 67 7.94 -38.69 50.03
N VAL A 68 6.78 -38.43 49.45
CA VAL A 68 6.59 -37.54 48.30
C VAL A 68 5.71 -36.36 48.71
N ALA A 69 6.07 -35.15 48.32
CA ALA A 69 5.22 -33.98 48.53
C ALA A 69 3.94 -34.13 47.69
N SER A 70 2.77 -33.88 48.28
CA SER A 70 1.47 -34.04 47.63
C SER A 70 1.18 -33.01 46.53
N GLY A 71 1.94 -31.92 46.47
CA GLY A 71 1.74 -30.85 45.50
C GLY A 71 0.48 -30.02 45.73
N ALA A 72 -0.12 -30.05 46.94
CA ALA A 72 -1.33 -29.30 47.32
C ALA A 72 -1.18 -27.76 47.31
N THR A 73 -0.12 -27.24 46.70
CA THR A 73 0.06 -25.83 46.35
C THR A 73 0.44 -25.75 44.87
N GLY A 74 -0.50 -25.30 44.04
CA GLY A 74 -0.27 -25.02 42.61
C GLY A 74 -0.69 -23.57 42.30
N ASP A 75 0.30 -22.74 42.00
CA ASP A 75 0.30 -21.28 41.76
C ASP A 75 -0.52 -20.79 40.53
N ILE A 76 -1.23 -21.66 39.82
CA ILE A 76 -2.11 -21.26 38.70
C ILE A 76 -3.35 -22.15 38.71
N GLU A 77 -4.50 -21.59 39.09
CA GLU A 77 -5.79 -22.31 39.09
C GLU A 77 -6.38 -22.48 37.67
N GLY A 78 -5.91 -21.69 36.70
CA GLY A 78 -6.28 -21.85 35.29
C GLY A 78 -5.57 -20.87 34.36
N VAL A 79 -5.35 -21.31 33.12
CA VAL A 79 -4.92 -20.46 32.00
C VAL A 79 -5.96 -20.60 30.90
N THR A 80 -6.65 -19.50 30.57
CA THR A 80 -7.58 -19.47 29.43
C THR A 80 -6.91 -18.76 28.26
N ALA A 81 -6.74 -19.47 27.15
CA ALA A 81 -6.27 -18.87 25.90
C ALA A 81 -7.35 -17.97 25.28
N GLY A 82 -6.96 -16.76 24.87
CA GLY A 82 -7.82 -15.80 24.16
C GLY A 82 -7.39 -15.62 22.69
N THR A 83 -7.93 -14.61 22.00
CA THR A 83 -7.54 -14.33 20.61
C THR A 83 -6.05 -13.97 20.50
N GLY A 84 -5.32 -14.62 19.58
CA GLY A 84 -3.88 -14.38 19.34
C GLY A 84 -2.92 -15.16 20.25
N ILE A 85 -3.45 -15.86 21.25
CA ILE A 85 -2.70 -16.79 22.09
C ILE A 85 -3.35 -18.16 21.97
N SER A 86 -2.60 -19.18 21.56
CA SER A 86 -3.08 -20.57 21.52
C SER A 86 -2.42 -21.40 22.61
N GLY A 87 -3.16 -22.33 23.23
CA GLY A 87 -2.66 -23.22 24.27
C GLY A 87 -3.58 -23.38 25.48
N GLY A 88 -3.06 -24.01 26.54
CA GLY A 88 -3.80 -24.35 27.76
C GLY A 88 -3.67 -25.85 28.12
N GLY A 89 -3.86 -26.17 29.39
CA GLY A 89 -3.84 -27.56 29.86
C GLY A 89 -4.37 -27.66 31.30
N THR A 90 -5.14 -28.72 31.58
CA THR A 90 -5.72 -28.98 32.92
C THR A 90 -4.74 -29.73 33.84
N SER A 91 -3.63 -30.23 33.30
CA SER A 91 -2.53 -30.85 34.05
C SER A 91 -1.26 -30.95 33.17
N GLY A 92 -0.07 -31.06 33.77
CA GLY A 92 1.20 -31.17 33.05
C GLY A 92 1.79 -29.81 32.63
N THR A 93 2.78 -29.81 31.74
CA THR A 93 3.39 -28.55 31.25
C THR A 93 2.42 -27.82 30.32
N VAL A 94 2.03 -26.60 30.69
CA VAL A 94 1.18 -25.73 29.88
C VAL A 94 2.04 -25.00 28.85
N THR A 95 1.80 -25.26 27.55
CA THR A 95 2.42 -24.50 26.46
C THR A 95 1.48 -23.38 26.02
N ILE A 96 2.01 -22.16 25.94
CA ILE A 96 1.31 -20.97 25.45
C ILE A 96 2.10 -20.45 24.24
N THR A 97 1.42 -20.25 23.11
CA THR A 97 2.03 -19.73 21.88
C THR A 97 1.41 -18.40 21.51
N ASN A 98 2.24 -17.39 21.24
CA ASN A 98 1.80 -16.16 20.57
C ASN A 98 1.75 -16.43 19.07
N SER A 99 0.54 -16.67 18.56
CA SER A 99 0.31 -17.05 17.17
C SER A 99 0.73 -15.95 16.18
N MET A 100 0.65 -14.68 16.59
CA MET A 100 1.09 -13.54 15.77
C MET A 100 2.61 -13.45 15.69
N ALA A 101 3.32 -13.70 16.80
CA ALA A 101 4.78 -13.72 16.80
C ALA A 101 5.32 -14.82 15.87
N THR A 102 4.66 -15.99 15.83
CA THR A 102 5.04 -17.07 14.91
C THR A 102 4.67 -16.80 13.46
N ALA A 103 3.74 -15.88 13.21
CA ALA A 103 3.36 -15.47 11.86
C ALA A 103 4.27 -14.40 11.27
N ILE A 104 5.18 -13.81 12.05
CA ILE A 104 6.21 -12.90 11.55
C ILE A 104 7.49 -13.72 11.38
N ASP A 105 7.78 -14.17 10.17
CA ASP A 105 8.88 -15.10 9.88
C ASP A 105 9.98 -14.49 9.00
N ALA A 106 9.73 -13.33 8.40
CA ALA A 106 10.64 -12.61 7.54
C ALA A 106 10.64 -11.09 7.79
N LYS A 107 11.69 -10.43 7.30
CA LYS A 107 11.80 -8.97 7.37
C LYS A 107 10.68 -8.32 6.57
N GLY A 108 9.98 -7.37 7.20
CA GLY A 108 8.96 -6.56 6.53
C GLY A 108 7.60 -7.25 6.39
N ASP A 109 7.39 -8.40 7.04
CA ASP A 109 6.07 -9.00 7.17
C ASP A 109 5.09 -8.05 7.87
N LEU A 110 3.85 -8.07 7.38
CA LEU A 110 2.74 -7.34 7.97
C LEU A 110 1.66 -8.33 8.41
N ILE A 111 1.18 -8.20 9.64
CA ILE A 111 0.02 -8.96 10.11
C ILE A 111 -1.24 -8.15 9.81
N VAL A 112 -2.11 -8.70 8.97
CA VAL A 112 -3.31 -8.04 8.47
C VAL A 112 -4.54 -8.78 8.96
N GLY A 113 -5.51 -8.05 9.53
CA GLY A 113 -6.79 -8.61 9.93
C GLY A 113 -7.60 -9.05 8.69
N THR A 114 -8.13 -10.27 8.72
CA THR A 114 -8.88 -10.86 7.59
C THR A 114 -10.37 -11.02 7.87
N GLY A 115 -10.80 -10.69 9.09
CA GLY A 115 -12.15 -10.91 9.58
C GLY A 115 -12.22 -10.73 11.10
N ALA A 116 -13.34 -11.13 11.70
CA ALA A 116 -13.47 -11.15 13.16
C ALA A 116 -12.50 -12.17 13.76
N ASP A 117 -11.64 -11.70 14.68
CA ASP A 117 -10.68 -12.53 15.43
C ASP A 117 -9.67 -13.33 14.58
N THR A 118 -9.51 -13.00 13.30
CA THR A 118 -8.59 -13.67 12.38
C THR A 118 -7.59 -12.72 11.74
N PHE A 119 -6.39 -13.22 11.47
CA PHE A 119 -5.34 -12.50 10.78
C PHE A 119 -4.61 -13.39 9.77
N SER A 120 -3.89 -12.78 8.84
CA SER A 120 -2.95 -13.45 7.94
C SER A 120 -1.69 -12.62 7.77
N ARG A 121 -0.60 -13.27 7.36
CA ARG A 121 0.67 -12.63 7.04
C ARG A 121 0.64 -12.13 5.59
N LEU A 122 0.91 -10.86 5.38
CA LEU A 122 1.26 -10.29 4.09
C LEU A 122 2.78 -10.08 4.07
N ALA A 123 3.49 -10.88 3.26
CA ALA A 123 4.93 -10.75 3.10
C ALA A 123 5.32 -9.37 2.54
N VAL A 124 6.56 -8.95 2.79
CA VAL A 124 7.10 -7.71 2.21
C VAL A 124 7.03 -7.75 0.67
N GLY A 125 6.63 -6.62 0.08
CA GLY A 125 6.57 -6.46 -1.36
C GLY A 125 7.94 -6.38 -2.02
N THR A 126 7.96 -6.49 -3.35
CA THR A 126 9.16 -6.20 -4.15
C THR A 126 9.45 -4.69 -4.15
N ASN A 127 10.70 -4.30 -4.38
CA ASN A 127 11.10 -2.89 -4.51
C ASN A 127 10.17 -2.12 -5.47
N ASN A 128 9.89 -0.85 -5.14
CA ASN A 128 9.01 0.06 -5.88
C ASN A 128 7.51 -0.31 -5.88
N TYR A 129 7.09 -1.26 -5.04
CA TYR A 129 5.68 -1.54 -4.81
C TYR A 129 5.17 -0.77 -3.59
N VAL A 130 3.91 -0.39 -3.63
CA VAL A 130 3.19 0.31 -2.55
C VAL A 130 2.04 -0.54 -2.05
N LEU A 131 1.77 -0.44 -0.75
CA LEU A 131 0.64 -1.12 -0.13
C LEU A 131 -0.66 -0.46 -0.64
N THR A 132 -1.48 -1.25 -1.29
CA THR A 132 -2.69 -0.81 -1.97
C THR A 132 -3.88 -1.57 -1.41
N ALA A 133 -4.96 -0.87 -1.12
CA ALA A 133 -6.22 -1.50 -0.76
C ALA A 133 -6.79 -2.27 -1.96
N ASP A 134 -7.13 -3.53 -1.75
CA ASP A 134 -7.78 -4.37 -2.75
C ASP A 134 -8.76 -5.32 -2.06
N SER A 135 -10.04 -5.00 -2.11
CA SER A 135 -11.10 -5.78 -1.47
C SER A 135 -11.30 -7.17 -2.07
N ALA A 136 -10.67 -7.49 -3.21
CA ALA A 136 -10.68 -8.83 -3.79
C ALA A 136 -9.63 -9.76 -3.16
N GLU A 137 -8.63 -9.21 -2.47
CA GLU A 137 -7.59 -10.00 -1.79
C GLU A 137 -8.07 -10.48 -0.42
N ALA A 138 -7.59 -11.64 0.02
CA ALA A 138 -7.98 -12.23 1.31
C ALA A 138 -7.62 -11.36 2.52
N THR A 139 -6.56 -10.56 2.41
CA THR A 139 -6.13 -9.58 3.42
C THR A 139 -6.76 -8.19 3.22
N GLY A 140 -7.52 -7.98 2.13
CA GLY A 140 -7.99 -6.66 1.71
C GLY A 140 -6.87 -5.72 1.22
N LEU A 141 -5.62 -6.20 1.15
CA LEU A 141 -4.42 -5.43 0.83
C LEU A 141 -3.51 -6.21 -0.13
N LYS A 142 -2.87 -5.51 -1.05
CA LYS A 142 -1.79 -6.06 -1.88
C LYS A 142 -0.62 -5.09 -2.01
N TRP A 143 0.51 -5.63 -2.42
CA TRP A 143 1.56 -4.83 -3.03
C TRP A 143 1.25 -4.63 -4.50
N ALA A 144 1.11 -3.38 -4.93
CA ALA A 144 1.00 -3.03 -6.34
C ALA A 144 2.19 -2.17 -6.76
N ALA A 145 2.60 -2.26 -8.02
CA ALA A 145 3.61 -1.35 -8.54
C ALA A 145 3.17 0.09 -8.29
N ALA A 146 4.08 0.92 -7.76
CA ALA A 146 3.77 2.33 -7.56
C ALA A 146 3.31 2.94 -8.89
N SER A 147 2.16 3.61 -8.86
CA SER A 147 1.74 4.43 -10.00
C SER A 147 2.82 5.48 -10.24
N SER A 148 3.56 5.35 -11.34
CA SER A 148 4.31 6.47 -11.87
C SER A 148 3.27 7.35 -12.57
N GLY A 149 2.92 8.47 -11.95
CA GLY A 149 2.24 9.57 -12.63
C GLY A 149 3.18 10.14 -13.68
N GLY A 150 3.37 9.42 -14.79
CA GLY A 150 4.18 9.87 -15.91
C GLY A 150 3.48 11.04 -16.57
N PHE A 151 4.17 12.16 -16.73
CA PHE A 151 3.71 13.24 -17.58
C PHE A 151 3.62 12.72 -19.02
N THR A 152 2.40 12.54 -19.53
CA THR A 152 2.18 12.22 -20.94
C THR A 152 2.01 13.50 -21.74
N THR A 153 2.87 13.74 -22.71
CA THR A 153 2.92 14.95 -23.52
C THR A 153 3.21 14.63 -24.99
N ALA A 154 2.75 15.50 -25.86
CA ALA A 154 3.11 15.53 -27.27
C ALA A 154 3.57 16.93 -27.65
N ILE A 155 4.67 17.02 -28.40
CA ILE A 155 5.25 18.25 -28.91
C ILE A 155 5.33 18.15 -30.43
N PHE A 156 4.65 19.07 -31.11
CA PHE A 156 4.57 19.15 -32.56
C PHE A 156 5.18 20.45 -33.08
N HIS A 157 5.98 20.34 -34.14
CA HIS A 157 6.64 21.49 -34.77
C HIS A 157 6.21 21.66 -36.23
N ASP A 158 6.12 22.90 -36.68
CA ASP A 158 6.31 23.29 -38.08
C ASP A 158 7.81 23.48 -38.28
N ALA A 159 8.47 22.40 -38.73
CA ALA A 159 9.91 22.36 -38.93
C ALA A 159 10.25 22.45 -40.42
N LYS A 160 11.26 23.26 -40.75
CA LYS A 160 11.76 23.42 -42.11
C LYS A 160 13.28 23.35 -42.12
N SER A 161 13.84 23.08 -43.29
CA SER A 161 15.29 23.19 -43.52
C SER A 161 15.78 24.60 -43.22
N ASP A 162 17.07 24.69 -42.91
CA ASP A 162 17.78 25.97 -42.77
C ASP A 162 17.56 26.87 -43.99
N THR A 163 17.63 28.19 -43.82
CA THR A 163 17.36 29.22 -44.84
C THR A 163 15.91 29.26 -45.39
N THR A 164 15.04 28.34 -44.98
CA THR A 164 13.69 28.22 -45.55
C THR A 164 12.70 29.03 -44.73
N ALA A 165 12.09 30.05 -45.31
CA ALA A 165 11.10 30.89 -44.64
C ALA A 165 9.82 30.14 -44.22
N GLY A 166 9.08 30.70 -43.27
CA GLY A 166 7.82 30.16 -42.76
C GLY A 166 6.71 30.05 -43.82
N GLY A 167 6.88 30.72 -44.96
CA GLY A 167 5.93 30.68 -46.08
C GLY A 167 4.94 31.84 -46.07
N THR A 168 4.13 31.90 -47.12
CA THR A 168 3.12 32.95 -47.31
C THR A 168 1.99 32.81 -46.30
N PHE A 169 1.77 33.84 -45.48
CA PHE A 169 0.60 33.93 -44.60
C PHE A 169 -0.48 34.79 -45.26
N THR A 170 -1.45 34.14 -45.91
CA THR A 170 -2.50 34.83 -46.66
C THR A 170 -3.67 35.24 -45.78
N SER A 171 -4.07 36.51 -45.84
CA SER A 171 -5.19 37.06 -45.05
C SER A 171 -6.56 36.54 -45.51
N GLY A 172 -7.61 36.94 -44.78
CA GLY A 172 -9.01 36.65 -45.12
C GLY A 172 -9.58 35.36 -44.52
N ALA A 173 -8.75 34.41 -44.09
CA ALA A 173 -9.18 33.14 -43.49
C ALA A 173 -8.28 32.70 -42.34
N TRP A 174 -8.79 31.79 -41.50
CA TRP A 174 -7.95 31.01 -40.59
C TRP A 174 -7.14 30.01 -41.41
N ARG A 175 -5.82 30.05 -41.27
CA ARG A 175 -4.88 29.17 -41.97
C ARG A 175 -4.34 28.13 -41.01
N THR A 176 -4.33 26.87 -41.43
CA THR A 176 -3.68 25.78 -40.69
C THR A 176 -2.17 25.99 -40.73
N ARG A 177 -1.51 25.87 -39.57
CA ARG A 177 -0.04 25.87 -39.46
C ARG A 177 0.51 24.53 -39.93
N ASP A 178 1.68 24.53 -40.55
CA ASP A 178 2.30 23.34 -41.15
C ASP A 178 2.97 22.43 -40.11
N LEU A 179 2.23 22.01 -39.08
CA LEU A 179 2.76 21.07 -38.09
C LEU A 179 3.08 19.73 -38.78
N ASN A 180 4.37 19.47 -38.98
CA ASN A 180 4.85 18.36 -39.81
C ASN A 180 5.78 17.40 -39.05
N THR A 181 6.21 17.77 -37.84
CA THR A 181 7.18 17.02 -37.05
C THR A 181 6.63 16.69 -35.69
N SER A 182 6.59 15.39 -35.34
CA SER A 182 6.33 14.90 -33.99
C SER A 182 7.64 14.79 -33.23
N GLN A 183 8.08 15.88 -32.62
CA GLN A 183 9.34 15.94 -31.87
C GLN A 183 9.35 14.97 -30.68
N PHE A 184 8.22 14.91 -29.98
CA PHE A 184 8.01 13.99 -28.86
C PHE A 184 6.54 13.62 -28.79
N ASN A 185 6.20 12.37 -28.53
CA ASN A 185 4.82 11.95 -28.30
C ASN A 185 4.79 10.63 -27.52
N ASN A 186 4.41 10.70 -26.25
CA ASN A 186 4.13 9.51 -25.43
C ASN A 186 2.66 9.45 -24.99
N ILE A 187 1.78 10.28 -25.58
CA ILE A 187 0.33 10.15 -25.39
C ILE A 187 -0.14 8.99 -26.25
N THR A 188 -0.55 7.89 -25.62
CA THR A 188 -1.08 6.71 -26.32
C THR A 188 -2.19 7.10 -27.29
N SER A 189 -2.08 6.67 -28.55
CA SER A 189 -3.04 6.96 -29.63
C SER A 189 -3.14 8.43 -30.07
N CYS A 190 -2.26 9.32 -29.60
CA CYS A 190 -2.08 10.64 -30.18
C CYS A 190 -1.29 10.54 -31.49
N SER A 191 -1.66 11.29 -32.52
CA SER A 191 -0.93 11.31 -33.79
C SER A 191 -0.94 12.69 -34.46
N LEU A 192 0.05 12.90 -35.33
CA LEU A 192 0.13 14.04 -36.25
C LEU A 192 0.13 13.50 -37.69
N SER A 193 -0.80 13.95 -38.52
CA SER A 193 -0.85 13.63 -39.94
C SER A 193 -1.47 14.79 -40.71
N SER A 194 -0.87 15.18 -41.83
CA SER A 194 -1.38 16.27 -42.69
C SER A 194 -1.73 17.55 -41.91
N ASN A 195 -0.83 17.99 -41.02
CA ASN A 195 -1.00 19.17 -40.15
C ASN A 195 -2.15 19.08 -39.12
N GLN A 196 -2.75 17.90 -38.98
CA GLN A 196 -3.86 17.64 -38.07
C GLN A 196 -3.42 16.72 -36.92
N ILE A 197 -3.84 17.08 -35.72
CA ILE A 197 -3.50 16.37 -34.49
C ILE A 197 -4.73 15.58 -34.05
N THR A 198 -4.59 14.27 -33.92
CA THR A 198 -5.63 13.42 -33.34
C THR A 198 -5.31 13.16 -31.88
N LEU A 199 -6.25 13.46 -30.99
CA LEU A 199 -6.15 13.20 -29.55
C LEU A 199 -7.25 12.22 -29.12
N PRO A 200 -6.95 11.21 -28.29
CA PRO A 200 -7.97 10.33 -27.71
C PRO A 200 -8.82 11.08 -26.67
N ALA A 201 -9.82 10.42 -26.09
CA ALA A 201 -10.56 10.97 -24.96
C ALA A 201 -9.61 11.30 -23.77
N GLY A 202 -9.89 12.40 -23.09
CA GLY A 202 -9.09 12.86 -21.96
C GLY A 202 -9.23 14.35 -21.68
N THR A 203 -8.59 14.76 -20.59
CA THR A 203 -8.39 16.17 -20.25
C THR A 203 -6.95 16.56 -20.58
N TYR A 204 -6.80 17.71 -21.23
CA TYR A 204 -5.54 18.19 -21.76
C TYR A 204 -5.26 19.61 -21.31
N GLN A 205 -3.97 19.91 -21.08
CA GLN A 205 -3.44 21.26 -21.10
C GLN A 205 -2.65 21.48 -22.38
N ILE A 206 -2.74 22.68 -22.93
CA ILE A 206 -2.08 23.03 -24.19
C ILE A 206 -1.35 24.36 -24.04
N TRP A 207 -0.19 24.44 -24.69
CA TRP A 207 0.58 25.65 -24.88
C TRP A 207 1.09 25.66 -26.32
N GLY A 208 0.88 26.75 -27.06
CA GLY A 208 1.37 26.85 -28.43
C GLY A 208 1.81 28.26 -28.81
N PHE A 209 2.75 28.34 -29.74
CA PHE A 209 3.27 29.59 -30.31
C PHE A 209 3.36 29.50 -31.83
N ALA A 210 3.02 30.60 -32.50
CA ALA A 210 3.26 30.79 -33.93
C ALA A 210 3.77 32.22 -34.18
N PRO A 211 4.96 32.41 -34.79
CA PRO A 211 5.40 33.69 -35.27
C PRO A 211 4.58 34.11 -36.49
N ALA A 212 4.51 35.42 -36.69
CA ALA A 212 4.16 36.04 -37.94
C ALA A 212 5.09 37.22 -38.19
N PHE A 213 5.23 37.61 -39.45
CA PHE A 213 6.07 38.72 -39.86
C PHE A 213 5.35 39.56 -40.91
N ASN A 214 5.37 40.89 -40.77
CA ASN A 214 4.84 41.81 -41.78
C ASN A 214 3.34 41.62 -42.11
N VAL A 215 2.50 41.32 -41.10
CA VAL A 215 1.08 40.95 -41.32
C VAL A 215 0.08 41.81 -40.53
N ASN A 216 0.53 42.87 -39.85
CA ASN A 216 -0.28 43.69 -38.94
C ASN A 216 -0.88 42.85 -37.81
N ARG A 217 -2.19 42.96 -37.55
CA ARG A 217 -2.86 42.21 -36.47
C ARG A 217 -2.94 40.72 -36.81
N HIS A 218 -2.67 39.87 -35.84
CA HIS A 218 -2.78 38.42 -36.00
C HIS A 218 -3.14 37.72 -34.69
N GLN A 219 -3.69 36.51 -34.80
CA GLN A 219 -4.11 35.69 -33.66
C GLN A 219 -4.09 34.22 -34.04
N ALA A 220 -3.76 33.35 -33.09
CA ALA A 220 -3.81 31.90 -33.26
C ALA A 220 -4.97 31.28 -32.47
N ARG A 221 -5.38 30.08 -32.85
CA ARG A 221 -6.41 29.29 -32.15
C ARG A 221 -6.12 27.80 -32.29
N PHE A 222 -6.62 27.03 -31.33
CA PHE A 222 -6.73 25.59 -31.44
C PHE A 222 -8.16 25.24 -31.84
N TYR A 223 -8.33 24.65 -33.01
CA TYR A 223 -9.64 24.42 -33.62
C TYR A 223 -9.93 22.92 -33.67
N ASN A 224 -11.09 22.52 -33.15
CA ASN A 224 -11.60 21.16 -33.24
C ASN A 224 -12.32 21.00 -34.58
N ILE A 225 -11.71 20.27 -35.51
CA ILE A 225 -12.26 20.06 -36.84
C ILE A 225 -13.43 19.07 -36.76
N THR A 226 -13.30 18.04 -35.93
CA THR A 226 -14.33 17.00 -35.76
C THR A 226 -15.67 17.63 -35.37
N ASP A 227 -15.65 18.59 -34.46
CA ASP A 227 -16.86 19.23 -33.95
C ASP A 227 -17.12 20.62 -34.56
N SER A 228 -16.24 21.11 -35.43
CA SER A 228 -16.29 22.45 -36.02
C SER A 228 -16.39 23.58 -34.98
N THR A 229 -15.62 23.48 -33.89
CA THR A 229 -15.63 24.45 -32.79
C THR A 229 -14.24 25.00 -32.48
N VAL A 230 -14.20 26.22 -31.94
CA VAL A 230 -12.95 26.79 -31.39
C VAL A 230 -12.76 26.24 -29.98
N THR A 231 -11.71 25.45 -29.78
CA THR A 231 -11.37 24.89 -28.46
C THR A 231 -10.68 25.93 -27.59
N ILE A 232 -9.66 26.61 -28.15
CA ILE A 232 -8.89 27.66 -27.46
C ILE A 232 -8.66 28.81 -28.44
N LEU A 233 -8.95 30.04 -28.01
CA LEU A 233 -8.58 31.26 -28.73
C LEU A 233 -7.35 31.89 -28.08
N GLY A 234 -6.37 32.27 -28.89
CA GLY A 234 -5.11 32.84 -28.43
C GLY A 234 -5.18 34.32 -28.10
N MET A 235 -4.08 34.85 -27.58
CA MET A 235 -3.94 36.29 -27.32
C MET A 235 -3.93 37.08 -28.64
N SER A 236 -4.48 38.29 -28.62
CA SER A 236 -4.36 39.24 -29.72
C SER A 236 -2.90 39.70 -29.86
N SER A 237 -2.36 39.62 -31.08
CA SER A 237 -0.98 40.00 -31.37
C SER A 237 -0.88 40.94 -32.57
N TYR A 238 0.25 41.64 -32.67
CA TYR A 238 0.51 42.59 -33.74
C TYR A 238 1.97 42.48 -34.21
N THR A 239 2.17 42.59 -35.51
CA THR A 239 3.48 42.78 -36.15
C THR A 239 3.49 44.10 -36.88
N ARG A 240 4.62 44.82 -36.86
CA ARG A 240 4.77 45.97 -37.76
C ARG A 240 4.87 45.47 -39.21
N SER A 241 4.21 46.14 -40.15
CA SER A 241 4.37 45.90 -41.59
C SER A 241 5.14 47.02 -42.31
N GLY A 242 5.81 46.71 -43.41
CA GLY A 242 6.56 47.65 -44.26
C GLY A 242 8.07 47.63 -44.00
N ALA A 243 8.75 48.76 -44.23
CA ALA A 243 10.22 48.87 -44.22
C ALA A 243 10.90 48.50 -42.88
N ASN A 244 10.15 48.47 -41.78
CA ASN A 244 10.63 48.08 -40.44
C ASN A 244 9.81 46.92 -39.89
N ALA A 245 9.46 45.95 -40.74
CA ALA A 245 8.69 44.80 -40.33
C ALA A 245 9.40 44.01 -39.21
N GLN A 246 8.60 43.48 -38.29
CA GLN A 246 9.10 42.77 -37.12
C GLN A 246 8.33 41.46 -36.94
N THR A 247 8.98 40.50 -36.29
CA THR A 247 8.33 39.25 -35.89
C THR A 247 7.53 39.48 -34.62
N GLY A 248 6.31 38.94 -34.60
CA GLY A 248 5.41 38.93 -33.45
C GLY A 248 4.86 37.54 -33.27
N TYR A 249 4.60 37.14 -32.02
CA TYR A 249 4.16 35.79 -31.68
C TYR A 249 2.69 35.81 -31.30
N ALA A 250 1.89 34.94 -31.94
CA ALA A 250 0.60 34.54 -31.42
C ALA A 250 0.80 33.35 -30.48
N SER A 251 0.14 33.39 -29.32
CA SER A 251 0.20 32.33 -28.32
C SER A 251 -1.20 31.80 -28.01
N ILE A 252 -1.28 30.50 -27.72
CA ILE A 252 -2.45 29.84 -27.15
C ILE A 252 -2.04 29.15 -25.86
N GLN A 253 -2.91 29.20 -24.85
CA GLN A 253 -2.74 28.48 -23.61
C GLN A 253 -4.11 28.15 -23.03
N GLY A 254 -4.28 26.96 -22.50
CA GLY A 254 -5.51 26.61 -21.78
C GLY A 254 -5.63 25.13 -21.48
N ALA A 255 -6.80 24.74 -20.98
CA ALA A 255 -7.17 23.36 -20.72
C ALA A 255 -8.52 23.04 -21.36
N PHE A 256 -8.72 21.80 -21.78
CA PHE A 256 -9.97 21.33 -22.36
C PHE A 256 -10.14 19.82 -22.15
N THR A 257 -11.39 19.35 -22.23
CA THR A 257 -11.73 17.92 -22.10
C THR A 257 -12.48 17.47 -23.35
N ILE A 258 -12.16 16.27 -23.81
CA ILE A 258 -12.88 15.59 -24.91
C ILE A 258 -13.33 14.21 -24.46
N ALA A 259 -14.59 13.88 -24.76
CA ALA A 259 -15.23 12.62 -24.37
C ALA A 259 -14.94 11.45 -25.35
N GLY A 260 -14.35 11.74 -26.49
CA GLY A 260 -14.01 10.78 -27.54
C GLY A 260 -12.82 11.27 -28.35
N THR A 261 -12.30 10.45 -29.25
CA THR A 261 -11.21 10.85 -30.15
C THR A 261 -11.64 12.02 -31.03
N LYS A 262 -10.82 13.07 -31.08
CA LYS A 262 -11.06 14.28 -31.89
C LYS A 262 -9.81 14.67 -32.67
N THR A 263 -10.02 15.35 -33.79
CA THR A 263 -8.97 15.86 -34.66
C THR A 263 -8.97 17.39 -34.63
N PHE A 264 -7.79 17.98 -34.49
CA PHE A 264 -7.58 19.40 -34.30
C PHE A 264 -6.57 19.99 -35.27
N GLU A 265 -6.68 21.30 -35.49
CA GLU A 265 -5.70 22.11 -36.20
C GLU A 265 -5.21 23.24 -35.29
N PHE A 266 -3.91 23.52 -35.36
CA PHE A 266 -3.37 24.80 -34.91
C PHE A 266 -3.54 25.80 -36.05
N GLN A 267 -4.41 26.79 -35.86
CA GLN A 267 -4.77 27.75 -36.89
C GLN A 267 -4.30 29.16 -36.53
N HIS A 268 -4.00 29.97 -37.54
CA HIS A 268 -3.51 31.33 -37.41
C HIS A 268 -4.23 32.22 -38.43
N ARG A 269 -4.66 33.41 -38.01
CA ARG A 269 -5.24 34.41 -38.90
C ARG A 269 -4.48 35.73 -38.80
N CYS A 270 -4.33 36.42 -39.93
CA CYS A 270 -3.75 37.75 -40.02
C CYS A 270 -4.65 38.74 -40.76
N GLU A 271 -4.36 40.02 -40.57
CA GLU A 271 -4.99 41.16 -41.24
C GLU A 271 -4.43 41.38 -42.65
N THR A 272 -3.11 41.36 -42.81
CA THR A 272 -2.43 41.61 -44.09
C THR A 272 -1.69 40.36 -44.58
N THR A 273 -1.77 40.07 -45.89
CA THR A 273 -1.02 38.96 -46.48
C THR A 273 0.48 39.24 -46.44
N GLY A 274 1.24 38.38 -45.75
CA GLY A 274 2.70 38.38 -45.79
C GLY A 274 3.21 37.37 -46.80
N SER A 275 3.72 37.83 -47.95
CA SER A 275 4.24 36.98 -49.02
C SER A 275 5.59 36.35 -48.63
N SER A 276 5.78 35.07 -48.94
CA SER A 276 7.02 34.28 -48.77
C SER A 276 7.46 34.00 -47.33
N ASN A 277 7.31 34.94 -46.39
CA ASN A 277 7.77 34.82 -45.00
C ASN A 277 6.74 35.30 -43.97
N GLY A 278 5.47 35.44 -44.36
CA GLY A 278 4.41 35.91 -43.46
C GLY A 278 4.23 35.05 -42.21
N PHE A 279 4.51 33.75 -42.30
CA PHE A 279 4.47 32.82 -41.17
C PHE A 279 5.75 32.78 -40.33
N GLY A 280 6.74 33.61 -40.67
CA GLY A 280 8.02 33.75 -39.97
C GLY A 280 9.19 33.93 -40.94
N VAL A 281 10.18 34.71 -40.50
CA VAL A 281 11.46 34.89 -41.18
C VAL A 281 12.44 33.83 -40.68
N SER A 282 13.25 33.28 -41.58
CA SER A 282 14.32 32.33 -41.23
C SER A 282 15.37 32.98 -40.34
N ALA A 283 15.84 32.25 -39.34
CA ALA A 283 16.98 32.64 -38.54
C ALA A 283 18.29 32.50 -39.33
N ASP A 284 18.40 31.50 -40.20
CA ASP A 284 19.57 31.21 -41.05
C ASP A 284 20.87 31.05 -40.24
N LEU A 285 20.84 30.10 -39.30
CA LEU A 285 21.93 29.85 -38.34
C LEU A 285 22.47 28.41 -38.43
N GLY A 286 22.15 27.66 -39.49
CA GLY A 286 22.73 26.34 -39.75
C GLY A 286 22.09 25.18 -38.98
N SER A 287 20.97 25.38 -38.28
CA SER A 287 20.35 24.37 -37.39
C SER A 287 18.92 23.99 -37.77
N GLY A 288 18.40 24.50 -38.89
CA GLY A 288 16.99 24.35 -39.28
C GLY A 288 16.10 25.42 -38.64
N GLU A 289 14.84 25.46 -39.06
CA GLU A 289 13.88 26.51 -38.71
C GLU A 289 12.62 25.93 -38.08
N ILE A 290 12.11 26.55 -37.02
CA ILE A 290 10.85 26.17 -36.35
C ILE A 290 9.89 27.35 -36.39
N TYR A 291 8.77 27.20 -37.11
CA TYR A 291 7.78 28.25 -37.32
C TYR A 291 6.48 28.06 -36.57
N ALA A 292 6.31 26.97 -35.83
CA ALA A 292 5.24 26.81 -34.86
C ALA A 292 5.64 25.69 -33.92
N GLN A 293 5.27 25.85 -32.65
CA GLN A 293 5.44 24.80 -31.65
C GLN A 293 4.14 24.66 -30.87
N LEU A 294 3.73 23.42 -30.65
CA LEU A 294 2.55 23.08 -29.89
C LEU A 294 2.87 21.95 -28.91
N THR A 295 2.73 22.23 -27.62
CA THR A 295 2.86 21.27 -26.54
C THR A 295 1.48 20.95 -25.99
N ILE A 296 1.12 19.67 -25.95
CA ILE A 296 -0.14 19.17 -25.40
C ILE A 296 0.21 18.14 -24.33
N SER A 297 -0.27 18.34 -23.11
CA SER A 297 -0.07 17.41 -21.99
C SER A 297 -1.41 16.84 -21.55
N LYS A 298 -1.53 15.52 -21.47
CA LYS A 298 -2.72 14.87 -20.90
C LYS A 298 -2.60 14.85 -19.37
N VAL A 299 -3.65 15.31 -18.69
CA VAL A 299 -3.70 15.44 -17.23
C VAL A 299 -4.61 14.41 -16.56
N ALA A 300 -5.57 13.85 -17.29
CA ALA A 300 -6.46 12.77 -16.87
C ALA A 300 -7.03 12.05 -18.10
#